data_AF-V7B5Q8-F1
#
_entry.id   AF-V7B5Q8-F1
#
_cell.length_a   1.000
_cell.length_b   1.000
_cell.length_c   1.000
_cell.angle_alpha   90.00
_cell.angle_beta   90.00
_cell.angle_gamma   90.00
#
_symmetry.space_group_name_H-M   'P 1'
#
loop_
_entity.id
_entity.type
_entity.pdbx_description
1 polymer ?
#
loop_
_entity_poly.entity_id
_entity_poly.type
_entity_poly.pdbx_seq_one_letter_code
_entity_poly.pdbx_strand_id
1 'polypeptide(L)'
;MAMSVEAETQHQLNVIFLPFPAPGHMIPMVDKARLFAKHGVSVTIITTPANALTFQKAIDNDFNCGYQIRTRVLPFPAAQVGLPDGLENVTDGTSPEIFDNVILGILMIKDQIELLFQELQPDSLVTDMMLPWT
;
A
#
# COMPACT_ATOMS: atom_id res chain seq x y z
N MET A 1 49.19 12.08 2.57
CA MET A 1 48.24 11.00 2.25
C MET A 1 46.96 11.31 2.98
N ALA A 2 45.98 11.89 2.29
CA ALA A 2 44.64 12.07 2.85
C ALA A 2 43.87 10.77 2.62
N MET A 3 43.37 10.17 3.69
CA MET A 3 42.45 9.04 3.61
C MET A 3 41.08 9.58 3.19
N SER A 4 40.69 9.27 1.96
CA SER A 4 39.33 9.43 1.48
C SER A 4 38.47 8.44 2.27
N VAL A 5 37.64 8.93 3.19
CA VAL A 5 36.51 8.18 3.72
C VAL A 5 35.49 8.09 2.58
N GLU A 6 35.47 6.95 1.89
CA GLU A 6 34.31 6.58 1.08
C GLU A 6 33.13 6.49 2.05
N ALA A 7 32.15 7.39 1.86
CA ALA A 7 30.89 7.28 2.56
C ALA A 7 30.24 5.96 2.11
N GLU A 8 30.20 4.97 3.00
CA GLU A 8 29.34 3.81 2.80
C GLU A 8 27.92 4.35 2.57
N THR A 9 27.41 4.21 1.34
CA THR A 9 25.99 4.40 1.06
C THR A 9 25.25 3.35 1.87
N GLN A 10 24.81 3.75 3.06
CA GLN A 10 24.01 2.91 3.94
C GLN A 10 22.75 2.52 3.15
N HIS A 11 22.60 1.23 2.85
CA HIS A 11 21.46 0.69 2.11
C HIS A 11 20.17 1.11 2.81
N GLN A 12 19.37 1.93 2.14
CA GLN A 12 18.11 2.40 2.70
C GLN A 12 17.08 1.27 2.59
N LEU A 13 16.62 0.74 3.72
CA LEU A 13 15.60 -0.30 3.77
C LEU A 13 14.34 0.12 2.99
N ASN A 14 13.88 -0.70 2.06
CA ASN A 14 12.67 -0.50 1.28
C ASN A 14 11.58 -1.49 1.73
N VAL A 15 10.47 -0.97 2.25
CA VAL A 15 9.37 -1.77 2.81
C VAL A 15 8.07 -1.46 2.08
N ILE A 16 7.37 -2.51 1.66
CA ILE A 16 6.02 -2.39 1.13
C ILE A 16 5.00 -2.65 2.24
N PHE A 17 4.00 -1.78 2.33
CA PHE A 17 2.80 -1.99 3.12
C PHE A 17 1.64 -2.32 2.18
N LEU A 18 0.96 -3.43 2.47
CA LEU A 18 -0.24 -3.84 1.74
C LEU A 18 -1.41 -4.02 2.73
N PRO A 19 -2.18 -2.96 3.00
CA PRO A 19 -3.35 -3.03 3.86
C PRO A 19 -4.53 -3.74 3.18
N PHE A 20 -5.38 -4.34 4.00
CA PHE A 20 -6.70 -4.81 3.57
C PHE A 20 -7.66 -3.60 3.46
N PRO A 21 -8.54 -3.53 2.42
CA PRO A 21 -9.39 -2.36 2.17
C PRO A 21 -10.60 -2.32 3.12
N ALA A 22 -10.31 -2.02 4.38
CA ALA A 22 -11.24 -1.75 5.47
C ALA A 22 -10.63 -0.65 6.36
N PRO A 23 -11.37 0.38 6.80
CA PRO A 23 -10.78 1.51 7.53
C PRO A 23 -10.01 1.09 8.80
N GLY A 24 -10.52 0.09 9.52
CA GLY A 24 -9.88 -0.46 10.72
C GLY A 24 -8.53 -1.15 10.49
N HIS A 25 -8.22 -1.49 9.24
CA HIS A 25 -6.95 -2.10 8.82
C HIS A 25 -6.04 -1.06 8.14
N MET A 26 -6.60 -0.28 7.21
CA MET A 26 -5.86 0.72 6.43
C MET A 26 -5.25 1.80 7.32
N ILE A 27 -6.04 2.43 8.19
CA ILE A 27 -5.57 3.55 9.03
C ILE A 27 -4.36 3.15 9.89
N PRO A 28 -4.40 2.08 10.71
CA PRO A 28 -3.26 1.71 11.53
C PRO A 28 -2.05 1.25 10.72
N MET A 29 -2.25 0.61 9.55
CA MET A 29 -1.13 0.24 8.68
C MET A 29 -0.47 1.46 8.02
N VAL A 30 -1.26 2.43 7.57
CA VAL A 30 -0.76 3.71 7.06
C VAL A 30 0.01 4.46 8.14
N ASP A 31 -0.50 4.54 9.37
CA ASP A 31 0.23 5.21 10.46
C ASP A 31 1.55 4.51 10.80
N LYS A 32 1.61 3.17 10.74
CA LYS A 32 2.87 2.41 10.86
C LYS A 32 3.81 2.70 9.69
N ALA A 33 3.32 2.72 8.45
CA ALA A 33 4.09 3.05 7.26
C ALA A 33 4.76 4.43 7.39
N ARG A 34 4.00 5.43 7.87
CA ARG A 34 4.50 6.78 8.15
C ARG A 34 5.55 6.78 9.25
N LEU A 35 5.37 5.98 10.30
CA LEU A 35 6.36 5.85 11.37
C LEU A 35 7.68 5.25 10.85
N PHE A 36 7.62 4.26 9.97
CA PHE A 36 8.81 3.67 9.31
C PHE A 36 9.54 4.74 8.49
N ALA A 37 8.80 5.51 7.69
CA ALA A 37 9.38 6.57 6.87
C ALA A 37 10.08 7.66 7.71
N LYS A 38 9.51 8.02 8.86
CA LYS A 38 10.12 8.94 9.83
C LYS A 38 11.43 8.43 10.44
N HIS A 39 11.68 7.13 10.40
CA HIS A 39 12.92 6.49 10.86
C HIS A 39 13.87 6.16 9.70
N GLY A 40 13.68 6.77 8.53
CA GLY A 40 14.60 6.65 7.40
C GLY A 40 14.35 5.48 6.47
N VAL A 41 13.26 4.72 6.65
CA VAL A 41 12.88 3.63 5.74
C VAL A 41 12.21 4.20 4.48
N SER A 42 12.53 3.67 3.30
CA SER A 42 11.78 3.93 2.06
C SER A 42 10.51 3.08 2.06
N VAL A 43 9.35 3.71 1.95
CA VAL A 43 8.06 3.05 2.14
C VAL A 43 7.17 3.20 0.90
N THR A 44 6.56 2.09 0.49
CA THR A 44 5.52 2.07 -0.54
C THR A 44 4.24 1.47 0.02
N ILE A 45 3.13 2.18 -0.07
CA ILE A 45 1.81 1.65 0.29
C ILE A 45 1.09 1.25 -1.00
N ILE A 46 0.74 -0.02 -1.17
CA ILE A 46 -0.06 -0.48 -2.31
C ILE A 46 -1.55 -0.40 -1.94
N THR A 47 -2.37 0.18 -2.81
CA THR A 47 -3.82 0.32 -2.60
C THR A 47 -4.55 0.51 -3.93
N THR A 48 -5.85 0.77 -3.87
CA THR A 48 -6.73 1.06 -5.02
C THR A 48 -7.21 2.52 -5.03
N PRO A 49 -7.75 3.06 -6.14
CA PRO A 49 -8.05 4.48 -6.28
C PRO A 49 -8.95 5.07 -5.19
N ALA A 50 -10.07 4.42 -4.87
CA ALA A 50 -11.01 4.93 -3.86
C ALA A 50 -10.41 4.85 -2.46
N ASN A 51 -9.69 3.77 -2.15
CA ASN A 51 -9.04 3.58 -0.86
C ASN A 51 -7.89 4.59 -0.64
N ALA A 52 -7.14 4.96 -1.69
CA ALA A 52 -6.06 5.95 -1.62
C ALA A 52 -6.55 7.31 -1.10
N LEU A 53 -7.76 7.73 -1.47
CA LEU A 53 -8.34 9.01 -1.04
C LEU A 53 -8.41 9.16 0.49
N THR A 54 -8.45 8.04 1.22
CA THR A 54 -8.48 8.02 2.69
C THR A 54 -7.22 8.62 3.32
N PHE A 55 -6.06 8.51 2.66
CA PHE A 55 -4.78 8.87 3.26
C PHE A 55 -3.80 9.61 2.35
N GLN A 56 -4.09 9.77 1.05
CA GLN A 56 -3.14 10.33 0.09
C GLN A 56 -2.59 11.69 0.52
N LYS A 57 -3.46 12.57 1.03
CA LYS A 57 -3.04 13.89 1.55
C LYS A 57 -1.99 13.79 2.67
N ALA A 58 -2.10 12.79 3.55
CA ALA A 58 -1.13 12.59 4.62
C ALA A 58 0.22 12.09 4.08
N ILE A 59 0.19 11.21 3.10
CA ILE A 59 1.38 10.69 2.42
C ILE A 59 2.09 11.79 1.63
N ASP A 60 1.33 12.61 0.89
CA ASP A 60 1.89 13.74 0.13
C ASP A 60 2.56 14.76 1.06
N ASN A 61 1.95 15.04 2.21
CA ASN A 61 2.55 15.93 3.21
C ASN A 61 3.85 15.36 3.78
N ASP A 62 3.87 14.07 4.14
CA ASP A 62 5.08 13.42 4.65
C ASP A 62 6.19 13.38 3.59
N PHE A 63 5.86 13.13 2.32
CA PHE A 63 6.79 13.21 1.20
C PHE A 63 7.37 14.62 1.03
N ASN A 64 6.52 15.64 1.09
CA ASN A 64 6.93 17.05 1.03
C ASN A 64 7.80 17.49 2.22
N CYS A 65 7.71 16.79 3.36
CA CYS A 65 8.61 16.96 4.50
C CYS A 65 9.96 16.23 4.35
N GLY A 66 10.20 15.56 3.22
CA GLY A 66 11.45 14.86 2.91
C GLY A 66 11.47 13.38 3.31
N TYR A 67 10.37 12.82 3.81
CA TYR A 67 10.28 11.40 4.11
C TYR A 67 10.12 10.58 2.82
N GLN A 68 10.80 9.43 2.74
CA GLN A 68 10.71 8.54 1.59
C GLN A 68 9.46 7.65 1.71
N ILE A 69 8.28 8.20 1.42
CA ILE A 69 7.02 7.47 1.46
C ILE A 69 6.17 7.79 0.22
N ARG A 70 5.57 6.77 -0.39
CA ARG A 70 4.73 6.92 -1.59
C ARG A 70 3.57 5.92 -1.60
N THR A 71 2.56 6.24 -2.41
CA THR A 71 1.43 5.34 -2.68
C THR A 71 1.57 4.76 -4.09
N ARG A 72 1.38 3.45 -4.24
CA ARG A 72 1.24 2.77 -5.53
C ARG A 72 -0.21 2.33 -5.69
N VAL A 73 -0.90 2.93 -6.65
CA VAL A 73 -2.33 2.69 -6.89
C VAL A 73 -2.50 1.69 -8.04
N LEU A 74 -3.22 0.61 -7.77
CA LEU A 74 -3.62 -0.39 -8.77
C LEU A 74 -5.10 -0.21 -9.13
N PRO A 75 -5.48 -0.25 -10.42
CA PRO A 75 -6.88 -0.19 -10.82
C PRO A 75 -7.70 -1.32 -10.17
N PHE A 76 -8.83 -0.98 -9.55
CA PHE A 76 -9.76 -1.97 -9.01
C PHE A 76 -10.72 -2.43 -10.12
N PRO A 77 -10.98 -3.74 -10.27
CA PRO A 77 -11.79 -4.27 -11.36
C PRO A 77 -13.30 -4.21 -11.06
N ALA A 78 -13.81 -3.02 -10.71
CA ALA A 78 -15.19 -2.82 -10.27
C ALA A 78 -16.22 -3.40 -11.26
N ALA A 79 -16.08 -3.07 -12.55
CA ALA A 79 -16.98 -3.53 -13.60
C ALA A 79 -16.98 -5.07 -13.75
N GLN A 80 -15.83 -5.73 -13.57
CA GLN A 80 -15.72 -7.18 -13.70
C GLN A 80 -16.39 -7.93 -12.54
N VAL A 81 -16.50 -7.31 -11.36
CA VAL A 81 -17.17 -7.87 -10.18
C VAL A 81 -18.57 -7.30 -9.96
N GLY A 82 -19.12 -6.56 -10.93
CA GLY A 82 -20.48 -6.02 -10.86
C GLY A 82 -20.65 -4.88 -9.87
N LEU A 83 -19.58 -4.17 -9.51
CA LEU A 83 -19.62 -3.02 -8.62
C LEU A 83 -19.63 -1.70 -9.40
N PRO A 84 -20.34 -0.67 -8.89
CA PRO A 84 -20.13 0.71 -9.31
C PRO A 84 -18.69 1.19 -9.07
N ASP A 85 -18.24 2.14 -9.88
CA ASP A 85 -16.95 2.79 -9.67
C ASP A 85 -16.87 3.43 -8.28
N GLY A 86 -15.75 3.23 -7.60
CA GLY A 86 -15.49 3.77 -6.28
C GLY A 86 -15.91 2.89 -5.10
N LEU A 87 -16.62 1.78 -5.35
CA LEU A 87 -16.93 0.77 -4.32
C LEU A 87 -15.80 -0.26 -4.26
N GLU A 88 -14.73 0.10 -3.56
CA GLU A 88 -13.49 -0.69 -3.48
C GLU A 88 -13.15 -1.07 -2.04
N ASN A 89 -13.95 -0.64 -1.07
CA ASN A 89 -13.80 -0.91 0.34
C ASN A 89 -14.93 -1.81 0.85
N VAL A 90 -14.61 -2.75 1.74
CA VAL A 90 -15.60 -3.68 2.30
C VAL A 90 -16.69 -2.98 3.11
N THR A 91 -16.47 -1.72 3.52
CA THR A 91 -17.45 -0.91 4.24
C THR A 91 -18.25 0.05 3.35
N ASP A 92 -18.02 0.07 2.03
CA ASP A 92 -18.75 0.98 1.11
C ASP A 92 -20.22 0.56 0.91
N GLY A 93 -20.58 -0.66 1.31
CA GLY A 93 -21.94 -1.21 1.20
C GLY A 93 -22.41 -1.89 2.49
N THR A 94 -23.71 -2.13 2.55
CA THR A 94 -24.36 -2.85 3.67
C THR A 94 -24.87 -4.23 3.27
N SER A 95 -24.83 -4.59 1.98
CA SER A 95 -25.24 -5.91 1.50
C SER A 95 -24.06 -6.89 1.53
N PRO A 96 -24.31 -8.18 1.83
CA PRO A 96 -23.30 -9.23 1.69
C PRO A 96 -22.71 -9.31 0.28
N GLU A 97 -23.53 -9.03 -0.74
CA GLU A 97 -23.09 -9.03 -2.15
C GLU A 97 -22.00 -7.99 -2.43
N ILE A 98 -22.10 -6.77 -1.90
CA ILE A 98 -21.05 -5.76 -2.09
C ILE A 98 -19.75 -6.24 -1.42
N PHE A 99 -19.85 -6.79 -0.21
CA PHE A 99 -18.70 -7.36 0.47
C PHE A 99 -18.04 -8.45 -0.38
N ASP A 100 -18.79 -9.45 -0.84
CA ASP A 100 -18.28 -10.57 -1.63
C ASP A 100 -17.64 -10.08 -2.94
N ASN A 101 -18.27 -9.12 -3.63
CA ASN A 101 -17.74 -8.57 -4.87
C ASN A 101 -16.44 -7.76 -4.63
N VAL A 102 -16.33 -7.04 -3.50
CA VAL A 102 -15.08 -6.37 -3.13
C VAL A 102 -13.98 -7.40 -2.89
N ILE A 103 -14.27 -8.47 -2.16
CA ILE A 103 -13.32 -9.58 -1.93
C ILE A 103 -12.87 -10.21 -3.26
N LEU A 104 -13.80 -10.49 -4.17
CA LEU A 104 -13.48 -11.00 -5.50
C LEU A 104 -12.58 -10.05 -6.28
N GLY A 105 -12.84 -8.73 -6.21
CA GLY A 105 -12.02 -7.73 -6.87
C GLY A 105 -10.59 -7.69 -6.33
N ILE A 106 -10.40 -7.83 -5.01
CA ILE A 106 -9.07 -7.95 -4.38
C ILE A 106 -8.34 -9.20 -4.90
N LEU A 107 -9.03 -10.34 -4.98
CA LEU A 107 -8.44 -11.59 -5.48
C LEU A 107 -8.04 -11.48 -6.96
N MET A 108 -8.80 -10.75 -7.77
CA MET A 108 -8.50 -10.53 -9.20
C MET A 108 -7.25 -9.67 -9.45
N ILE A 109 -6.88 -8.81 -8.50
CA ILE A 109 -5.67 -7.97 -8.63
C ILE A 109 -4.45 -8.57 -7.93
N LYS A 110 -4.59 -9.74 -7.30
CA LYS A 110 -3.49 -10.47 -6.62
C LYS A 110 -2.25 -10.57 -7.49
N ASP A 111 -2.39 -11.07 -8.72
CA ASP A 111 -1.23 -11.30 -9.60
C ASP A 111 -0.53 -9.98 -9.98
N GLN A 112 -1.28 -8.89 -10.11
CA GLN A 112 -0.70 -7.55 -10.33
C GLN A 112 0.08 -7.06 -9.11
N ILE A 113 -0.39 -7.37 -7.90
CA ILE A 113 0.32 -7.05 -6.66
C ILE A 113 1.61 -7.89 -6.56
N GLU A 114 1.56 -9.18 -6.88
CA GLU A 114 2.75 -10.05 -6.90
C GLU A 114 3.79 -9.57 -7.93
N LEU A 115 3.34 -9.12 -9.11
CA LEU A 115 4.22 -8.49 -10.10
C LEU A 115 4.84 -7.18 -9.58
N LEU A 116 4.08 -6.36 -8.84
CA LEU A 116 4.64 -5.16 -8.20
C LEU A 116 5.69 -5.52 -7.15
N PHE A 117 5.55 -6.61 -6.40
CA PHE A 117 6.60 -7.05 -5.47
C PHE A 117 7.89 -7.38 -6.21
N GLN A 118 7.79 -8.03 -7.37
CA GLN A 118 8.94 -8.35 -8.22
C GLN A 118 9.58 -7.09 -8.84
N GLU A 119 8.76 -6.14 -9.31
CA GLU A 119 9.21 -4.86 -9.87
C GLU A 119 9.93 -4.01 -8.82
N LEU A 120 9.36 -3.91 -7.62
CA LEU A 120 9.82 -3.00 -6.57
C LEU A 120 10.97 -3.56 -5.73
N GLN A 121 11.21 -4.88 -5.79
CA GLN A 121 12.25 -5.61 -5.04
C GLN A 121 12.43 -5.10 -3.59
N PRO A 122 11.38 -5.19 -2.75
CA PRO A 122 11.46 -4.71 -1.37
C PRO A 122 12.35 -5.61 -0.51
N ASP A 123 12.94 -5.04 0.53
CA ASP A 123 13.66 -5.80 1.56
C ASP A 123 12.68 -6.50 2.52
N SER A 124 11.46 -5.98 2.67
CA SER A 124 10.41 -6.57 3.51
C SER A 124 9.00 -6.21 3.02
N LEU A 125 8.07 -7.12 3.28
CA LEU A 125 6.63 -6.91 3.12
C LEU A 125 5.97 -6.80 4.50
N VAL A 126 5.04 -5.85 4.65
CA VAL A 126 4.13 -5.74 5.81
C VAL A 126 2.72 -5.82 5.27
N THR A 127 2.13 -7.01 5.31
CA THR A 127 0.84 -7.31 4.70
C THR A 127 -0.22 -7.57 5.75
N ASP A 128 -1.46 -7.32 5.38
CA ASP A 128 -2.59 -7.57 6.26
C ASP A 128 -2.87 -9.08 6.40
N MET A 129 -3.28 -9.50 7.60
CA MET A 129 -3.64 -10.88 7.90
C MET A 129 -4.77 -11.44 7.03
N MET A 130 -5.60 -10.57 6.44
CA MET A 130 -6.67 -10.93 5.52
C MET A 130 -6.17 -11.26 4.11
N LEU A 131 -4.86 -11.16 3.84
CA LEU A 131 -4.22 -11.43 2.55
C LEU A 131 -3.24 -12.62 2.67
N PRO A 132 -3.73 -13.85 2.91
CA PRO A 132 -2.88 -15.02 3.22
C PRO A 132 -2.00 -15.52 2.06
N TRP A 133 -2.16 -14.94 0.87
CA TRP A 133 -1.38 -15.25 -0.32
C TRP A 133 -0.08 -14.45 -0.41
N THR A 134 0.18 -13.58 0.57
CA THR A 134 1.38 -12.73 0.63
C THR A 134 2.55 -13.39 1.36
#